data_AF-A0A7C3CZ55-F1
#
_entry.id   AF-A0A7C3CZ55-F1
#
_cell.length_a   1.000
_cell.length_b   1.000
_cell.length_c   1.000
_cell.angle_alpha   90.00
_cell.angle_beta   90.00
_cell.angle_gamma   90.00
#
_symmetry.space_group_name_H-M   'P 1'
#
loop_
_entity.id
_entity.type
_entity.pdbx_description
1 polymer ?
#
loop_
_entity_poly.entity_id
_entity_poly.type
_entity_poly.pdbx_seq_one_letter_code
_entity_poly.pdbx_strand_id
1 'polypeptide(L)'
;MNRLLKNHPNRMCMGKILLFFIILPLIQPAFAWKPITHVYLGKEALDEVDVNYNIPFFEVDYENKQKLDLIDRFEGNQELIDLLRRESDSFYAGILGPDAYPDLPTGQTRIHVACPDGAVELDKSNNYCPANTLHNHQLITDDWLRYIWNNAQNSGQDDVKAFAFGFMVHAAGDMYMHTFVNYFAGGEFSTFSDNGLRHTVIESYVGKRTPALFQNGDEYDIELTSNVSKFIYDFLVNATPDSDLNNKLLVELPLDYTLDNLYTTVSVPRHFSTLRNALNVRIKQYDDKVKAFKDELSPLVDALSDCVDRAIDKTPLNNCNPLSMADLSLKIGAKQLLKDAYVLPRFVFIAYIKNWVNDINEGLAAWPAFSHDVGKILLFNKENQFDKEALAERWEEYRNAHFVKMMGGTVIASTVLTQYNELMDQLYPEAIMEIVENMKTAGRNAFLDIIIRAFTLNQLTREYFVRLINSPEFEINSLINNP
;
A
#
# COMPACT_ATOMS: atom_id res chain seq x y z
N MET A 1 -27.35 -30.71 64.18
CA MET A 1 -28.43 -31.37 64.93
C MET A 1 -29.31 -30.27 65.51
N ASN A 2 -30.63 -30.26 65.24
CA ASN A 2 -31.61 -29.22 65.65
C ASN A 2 -31.42 -27.84 64.94
N ARG A 3 -32.43 -27.24 64.27
CA ARG A 3 -33.69 -26.58 64.72
C ARG A 3 -33.42 -25.19 65.35
N LEU A 4 -34.13 -24.08 65.07
CA LEU A 4 -35.37 -23.74 64.30
C LEU A 4 -35.15 -22.40 63.54
N LEU A 5 -35.66 -22.17 62.32
CA LEU A 5 -37.03 -21.72 61.97
C LEU A 5 -37.59 -20.49 62.73
N LYS A 6 -37.86 -19.40 62.00
CA LYS A 6 -39.01 -18.50 62.23
C LYS A 6 -39.37 -17.72 60.95
N ASN A 7 -40.67 -17.47 60.78
CA ASN A 7 -41.31 -16.82 59.61
C ASN A 7 -41.22 -15.27 59.71
N HIS A 8 -41.68 -14.40 58.80
CA HIS A 8 -42.90 -14.35 57.96
C HIS A 8 -42.71 -13.42 56.70
N PRO A 9 -43.72 -13.22 55.81
CA PRO A 9 -43.48 -12.94 54.38
C PRO A 9 -43.77 -11.49 53.92
N ASN A 10 -43.79 -11.33 52.59
CA ASN A 10 -44.33 -10.23 51.77
C ASN A 10 -43.47 -8.96 51.63
N ARG A 11 -42.87 -8.81 50.44
CA ARG A 11 -43.30 -7.77 49.46
C ARG A 11 -42.71 -8.03 48.07
N MET A 12 -43.43 -7.58 47.04
CA MET A 12 -42.95 -7.57 45.66
C MET A 12 -41.85 -6.51 45.50
N CYS A 13 -40.80 -6.84 44.76
CA CYS A 13 -40.08 -5.85 43.95
C CYS A 13 -39.55 -6.54 42.69
N MET A 14 -40.15 -6.21 41.54
CA MET A 14 -39.86 -6.82 40.25
C MET A 14 -38.57 -6.21 39.65
N GLY A 15 -37.44 -6.49 40.30
CA GLY A 15 -36.13 -5.95 39.93
C GLY A 15 -35.65 -6.54 38.61
N LYS A 16 -35.55 -5.71 37.57
CA LYS A 16 -35.07 -6.11 36.25
C LYS A 16 -33.62 -6.61 36.34
N ILE A 17 -33.41 -7.91 36.15
CA ILE A 17 -32.10 -8.42 35.74
C ILE A 17 -31.95 -8.07 34.26
N LEU A 18 -31.23 -6.97 33.97
CA LEU A 18 -30.73 -6.75 32.63
C LEU A 18 -29.66 -7.82 32.36
N LEU A 19 -29.97 -8.78 31.49
CA LEU A 19 -28.90 -9.40 30.70
C LEU A 19 -28.42 -8.33 29.73
N PHE A 20 -27.35 -7.63 30.11
CA PHE A 20 -26.47 -7.02 29.12
C PHE A 20 -25.77 -8.17 28.39
N PHE A 21 -26.41 -8.68 27.33
CA PHE A 21 -25.68 -9.34 26.26
C PHE A 21 -24.78 -8.27 25.64
N ILE A 22 -23.54 -8.21 26.10
CA ILE A 22 -22.47 -7.49 25.41
C ILE A 22 -22.19 -8.34 24.15
N ILE A 23 -22.96 -8.06 23.10
CA ILE A 23 -22.59 -8.45 21.74
C ILE A 23 -21.41 -7.54 21.39
N LEU A 24 -20.21 -7.99 21.77
CA LEU A 24 -19.00 -7.59 21.07
C LEU A 24 -19.20 -8.06 19.63
N PRO A 25 -19.25 -7.17 18.62
CA PRO A 25 -19.11 -7.63 17.26
C PRO A 25 -17.71 -8.26 17.16
N LEU A 26 -17.66 -9.53 16.79
CA LEU A 26 -16.44 -10.10 16.23
C LEU A 26 -16.24 -9.35 14.91
N ILE A 27 -15.29 -8.41 14.90
CA ILE A 27 -14.98 -7.60 13.72
C ILE A 27 -14.35 -8.54 12.69
N GLN A 28 -15.19 -9.03 11.79
CA GLN A 28 -14.78 -9.80 10.61
C GLN A 28 -13.97 -8.91 9.66
N PRO A 29 -12.98 -9.45 8.94
CA PRO A 29 -12.31 -8.74 7.87
C PRO A 29 -13.26 -8.26 6.77
N ALA A 30 -13.00 -7.03 6.31
CA ALA A 30 -13.23 -6.56 4.95
C ALA A 30 -12.16 -7.14 4.01
N PHE A 31 -12.40 -7.28 2.68
CA PHE A 31 -11.31 -7.55 1.71
C PHE A 31 -11.01 -6.28 0.64
N ALA A 32 -12.07 -6.75 -0.21
CA ALA A 32 -12.73 -6.40 -1.51
C ALA A 32 -14.06 -7.15 -1.80
N TRP A 33 -15.05 -6.45 -2.35
CA TRP A 33 -15.86 -6.89 -3.52
C TRP A 33 -15.54 -6.02 -4.74
N LYS A 34 -15.92 -6.45 -5.96
CA LYS A 34 -15.76 -5.67 -7.22
C LYS A 34 -16.10 -4.16 -7.04
N PRO A 35 -15.12 -3.22 -7.10
CA PRO A 35 -15.32 -1.80 -6.75
C PRO A 35 -16.33 -0.96 -7.52
N ILE A 36 -16.82 -1.41 -8.68
CA ILE A 36 -18.03 -0.80 -9.27
C ILE A 36 -19.23 -0.89 -8.31
N THR A 37 -19.30 -1.95 -7.50
CA THR A 37 -20.30 -2.17 -6.44
C THR A 37 -20.08 -1.24 -5.25
N HIS A 38 -18.82 -1.07 -4.81
CA HIS A 38 -18.46 -0.06 -3.80
C HIS A 38 -18.94 1.34 -4.22
N VAL A 39 -18.55 1.79 -5.42
CA VAL A 39 -18.88 3.14 -5.90
C VAL A 39 -20.38 3.30 -6.13
N TYR A 40 -21.06 2.29 -6.67
CA TYR A 40 -22.51 2.33 -6.85
C TYR A 40 -23.24 2.51 -5.51
N LEU A 41 -22.90 1.71 -4.50
CA LEU A 41 -23.55 1.78 -3.18
C LEU A 41 -23.13 3.01 -2.38
N GLY A 42 -21.88 3.46 -2.51
CA GLY A 42 -21.42 4.73 -1.94
C GLY A 42 -22.10 5.95 -2.55
N LYS A 43 -22.44 5.89 -3.85
CA LYS A 43 -23.24 6.89 -4.54
C LYS A 43 -24.71 6.87 -4.09
N GLU A 44 -25.39 5.72 -4.16
CA GLU A 44 -26.78 5.59 -3.70
C GLU A 44 -26.91 6.04 -2.24
N ALA A 45 -25.99 5.65 -1.35
CA ALA A 45 -26.00 6.08 0.04
C ALA A 45 -25.86 7.61 0.25
N LEU A 46 -25.18 8.32 -0.66
CA LEU A 46 -25.04 9.80 -0.61
C LEU A 46 -26.22 10.53 -1.28
N ASP A 47 -26.80 9.93 -2.32
CA ASP A 47 -27.99 10.42 -3.02
C ASP A 47 -29.27 10.21 -2.17
N GLU A 48 -29.34 9.16 -1.35
CA GLU A 48 -30.48 8.89 -0.44
C GLU A 48 -30.58 9.86 0.75
N VAL A 49 -29.50 10.56 1.11
CA VAL A 49 -29.51 11.52 2.21
C VAL A 49 -30.43 12.70 1.88
N ASP A 50 -31.41 12.98 2.73
CA ASP A 50 -32.44 13.96 2.41
C ASP A 50 -31.97 15.43 2.49
N VAL A 51 -32.84 16.34 2.08
CA VAL A 51 -32.58 17.80 2.09
C VAL A 51 -32.41 18.39 3.50
N ASN A 52 -32.65 17.61 4.55
CA ASN A 52 -32.46 17.97 5.95
C ASN A 52 -31.32 17.14 6.59
N TYR A 53 -30.44 16.53 5.77
CA TYR A 53 -29.29 15.73 6.19
C TYR A 53 -29.63 14.41 6.91
N ASN A 54 -30.85 13.90 6.77
CA ASN A 54 -31.24 12.62 7.36
C ASN A 54 -30.99 11.46 6.38
N ILE A 55 -30.41 10.38 6.90
CA ILE A 55 -30.29 9.10 6.22
C ILE A 55 -31.59 8.31 6.47
N PRO A 56 -32.43 8.08 5.45
CA PRO A 56 -33.65 7.28 5.61
C PRO A 56 -33.32 5.78 5.70
N PHE A 57 -34.09 5.03 6.49
CA PHE A 57 -34.00 3.58 6.54
C PHE A 57 -35.35 2.96 6.22
N PHE A 58 -35.40 2.07 5.22
CA PHE A 58 -36.64 1.50 4.68
C PHE A 58 -36.75 0.00 4.99
N GLU A 59 -37.99 -0.50 5.10
CA GLU A 59 -38.25 -1.92 4.92
C GLU A 59 -38.08 -2.30 3.44
N VAL A 60 -37.59 -3.51 3.15
CA VAL A 60 -37.25 -3.93 1.79
C VAL A 60 -37.90 -5.27 1.47
N ASP A 61 -38.70 -5.29 0.41
CA ASP A 61 -39.15 -6.52 -0.23
C ASP A 61 -38.03 -7.04 -1.14
N TYR A 62 -37.31 -8.05 -0.66
CA TYR A 62 -36.22 -8.69 -1.41
C TYR A 62 -36.70 -9.58 -2.56
N GLU A 63 -37.95 -10.06 -2.55
CA GLU A 63 -38.51 -10.88 -3.63
C GLU A 63 -38.93 -10.01 -4.83
N ASN A 64 -39.69 -8.94 -4.57
CA ASN A 64 -40.17 -8.00 -5.58
C ASN A 64 -39.19 -6.86 -5.86
N LYS A 65 -38.11 -6.74 -5.09
CA LYS A 65 -37.05 -5.72 -5.18
C LYS A 65 -37.55 -4.29 -5.00
N GLN A 66 -38.34 -4.06 -3.95
CA GLN A 66 -38.97 -2.76 -3.68
C GLN A 66 -38.61 -2.24 -2.28
N LYS A 67 -38.36 -0.94 -2.18
CA LYS A 67 -38.41 -0.22 -0.90
C LYS A 67 -39.88 -0.09 -0.50
N LEU A 68 -40.21 -0.53 0.71
CA LEU A 68 -41.54 -0.47 1.30
C LEU A 68 -41.63 0.78 2.20
N ASP A 69 -42.19 0.66 3.39
CA ASP A 69 -42.37 1.76 4.33
C ASP A 69 -41.04 2.25 4.92
N LEU A 70 -40.99 3.54 5.26
CA LEU A 70 -39.89 4.15 6.01
C LEU A 70 -39.95 3.69 7.47
N ILE A 71 -38.91 2.98 7.92
CA ILE A 71 -38.76 2.51 9.30
C ILE A 71 -38.33 3.66 10.22
N ASP A 72 -37.25 4.35 9.88
CA ASP A 72 -36.68 5.43 10.71
C ASP A 72 -35.78 6.38 9.89
N ARG A 73 -35.25 7.42 10.55
CA ARG A 73 -34.34 8.42 9.99
C ARG A 73 -33.21 8.73 10.96
N PHE A 74 -31.97 8.60 10.50
CA PHE A 74 -30.78 8.93 11.28
C PHE A 74 -30.22 10.30 10.89
N GLU A 75 -29.94 11.15 11.88
CA GLU A 75 -29.30 12.46 11.68
C GLU A 75 -27.85 12.25 11.18
N GLY A 76 -27.57 12.68 9.94
CA GLY A 76 -26.23 12.68 9.38
C GLY A 76 -25.44 13.93 9.74
N ASN A 77 -24.11 13.84 9.72
CA ASN A 77 -23.26 15.00 9.93
C ASN A 77 -23.33 15.94 8.72
N GLN A 78 -23.97 17.10 8.88
CA GLN A 78 -24.16 18.09 7.81
C GLN A 78 -22.84 18.50 7.14
N GLU A 79 -21.82 18.88 7.92
CA GLU A 79 -20.53 19.36 7.38
C GLU A 79 -19.86 18.29 6.50
N LEU A 80 -19.93 17.02 6.92
CA LEU A 80 -19.45 15.89 6.14
C LEU A 80 -20.30 15.66 4.89
N ILE A 81 -21.62 15.70 4.95
CA ILE A 81 -22.48 15.48 3.78
C ILE A 81 -22.29 16.61 2.74
N ASP A 82 -22.20 17.87 3.18
CA ASP A 82 -21.89 19.02 2.31
C ASP A 82 -20.47 18.93 1.72
N LEU A 83 -19.52 18.32 2.44
CA LEU A 83 -18.18 18.00 1.94
C LEU A 83 -18.22 16.91 0.86
N LEU A 84 -18.83 15.75 1.13
CA LEU A 84 -18.89 14.63 0.17
C LEU A 84 -19.68 14.98 -1.11
N ARG A 85 -20.67 15.87 -1.00
CA ARG A 85 -21.43 16.38 -2.16
C ARG A 85 -20.67 17.40 -3.01
N ARG A 86 -19.71 18.11 -2.41
CA ARG A 86 -18.87 19.11 -3.09
C ARG A 86 -17.65 18.48 -3.73
N GLU A 87 -16.99 17.59 -3.01
CA GLU A 87 -15.76 16.90 -3.42
C GLU A 87 -16.05 15.47 -3.92
N SER A 88 -17.17 15.29 -4.63
CA SER A 88 -17.75 13.98 -4.96
C SER A 88 -16.77 13.05 -5.64
N ASP A 89 -15.97 13.58 -6.56
CA ASP A 89 -15.09 12.77 -7.39
C ASP A 89 -13.89 12.27 -6.58
N SER A 90 -13.47 13.05 -5.58
CA SER A 90 -12.49 12.62 -4.58
C SER A 90 -13.07 11.60 -3.61
N PHE A 91 -14.34 11.75 -3.19
CA PHE A 91 -15.04 10.72 -2.42
C PHE A 91 -15.13 9.40 -3.18
N TYR A 92 -15.57 9.41 -4.44
CA TYR A 92 -15.64 8.21 -5.27
C TYR A 92 -14.25 7.63 -5.60
N ALA A 93 -13.23 8.48 -5.81
CA ALA A 93 -11.84 8.03 -5.89
C ALA A 93 -11.43 7.30 -4.61
N GLY A 94 -11.80 7.82 -3.44
CA GLY A 94 -11.59 7.17 -2.15
C GLY A 94 -12.26 5.82 -2.02
N ILE A 95 -13.49 5.69 -2.54
CA ILE A 95 -14.27 4.46 -2.56
C ILE A 95 -13.63 3.37 -3.44
N LEU A 96 -12.63 3.68 -4.29
CA LEU A 96 -11.82 2.64 -4.95
C LEU A 96 -10.87 1.94 -3.97
N GLY A 97 -10.48 2.63 -2.89
CA GLY A 97 -9.88 2.03 -1.70
C GLY A 97 -8.60 1.21 -1.95
N PRO A 98 -8.36 0.15 -1.16
CA PRO A 98 -7.24 -0.78 -1.36
C PRO A 98 -7.18 -1.41 -2.76
N ASP A 99 -8.31 -1.57 -3.45
CA ASP A 99 -8.34 -2.11 -4.82
C ASP A 99 -7.80 -1.15 -5.90
N ALA A 100 -7.42 0.07 -5.51
CA ALA A 100 -6.67 0.98 -6.37
C ALA A 100 -5.40 1.56 -5.72
N TYR A 101 -5.29 1.64 -4.38
CA TYR A 101 -4.18 2.35 -3.71
C TYR A 101 -3.59 1.64 -2.47
N PRO A 102 -2.26 1.71 -2.25
CA PRO A 102 -1.27 2.28 -3.16
C PRO A 102 -1.07 1.43 -4.42
N ASP A 103 -1.34 0.14 -4.34
CA ASP A 103 -1.37 -0.81 -5.44
C ASP A 103 -2.20 -2.03 -5.05
N LEU A 104 -2.70 -2.76 -6.05
CA LEU A 104 -3.53 -3.95 -5.87
C LEU A 104 -2.86 -5.06 -5.01
N PRO A 105 -1.57 -5.43 -5.22
CA PRO A 105 -0.87 -6.35 -4.33
C PRO A 105 -0.90 -5.89 -2.85
N THR A 106 -0.75 -4.60 -2.58
CA THR A 106 -0.82 -4.03 -1.22
C THR A 106 -2.22 -4.07 -0.65
N GLY A 107 -3.23 -3.67 -1.43
CA GLY A 107 -4.63 -3.78 -1.01
C GLY A 107 -4.97 -5.20 -0.59
N GLN A 108 -4.88 -6.12 -1.55
CA GLN A 108 -5.27 -7.52 -1.43
C GLN A 108 -4.46 -8.30 -0.38
N THR A 109 -3.15 -8.04 -0.21
CA THR A 109 -2.30 -8.83 0.71
C THR A 109 -1.87 -8.12 2.00
N ARG A 110 -2.26 -6.86 2.21
CA ARG A 110 -1.88 -6.10 3.41
C ARG A 110 -3.01 -5.28 4.03
N ILE A 111 -3.85 -4.64 3.21
CA ILE A 111 -4.97 -3.83 3.72
C ILE A 111 -6.17 -4.74 4.01
N HIS A 112 -6.42 -5.74 3.17
CA HIS A 112 -7.50 -6.72 3.32
C HIS A 112 -7.26 -7.86 4.31
N VAL A 113 -6.04 -8.02 4.82
CA VAL A 113 -5.68 -9.24 5.53
C VAL A 113 -5.94 -9.11 7.03
N ALA A 114 -6.98 -9.81 7.52
CA ALA A 114 -7.09 -10.14 8.95
C ALA A 114 -5.90 -11.02 9.38
N CYS A 115 -5.67 -12.11 8.64
CA CYS A 115 -4.56 -13.05 8.85
C CYS A 115 -4.12 -13.69 7.53
N PRO A 116 -2.81 -13.89 7.30
CA PRO A 116 -2.34 -14.81 6.28
C PRO A 116 -2.79 -16.25 6.59
N ASP A 117 -3.08 -17.02 5.55
CA ASP A 117 -3.46 -18.42 5.67
C ASP A 117 -2.41 -19.30 6.37
N GLY A 118 -2.87 -20.43 6.93
CA GLY A 118 -2.10 -21.27 7.85
C GLY A 118 -2.19 -20.80 9.31
N ALA A 119 -2.57 -19.54 9.57
CA ALA A 119 -2.84 -19.01 10.90
C ALA A 119 -3.96 -19.76 11.64
N VAL A 120 -5.14 -19.82 11.03
CA VAL A 120 -6.41 -20.17 11.70
C VAL A 120 -6.61 -21.68 11.80
N GLU A 121 -5.94 -22.46 10.94
CA GLU A 121 -5.95 -23.93 10.99
C GLU A 121 -5.03 -24.50 12.08
N LEU A 122 -3.92 -23.83 12.40
CA LEU A 122 -2.88 -24.36 13.30
C LEU A 122 -3.22 -24.27 14.79
N ASP A 123 -4.10 -23.36 15.23
CA ASP A 123 -4.54 -23.33 16.62
C ASP A 123 -6.02 -22.94 16.80
N LYS A 124 -6.91 -23.92 16.66
CA LYS A 124 -8.34 -23.81 17.02
C LYS A 124 -8.59 -23.74 18.55
N SER A 125 -7.55 -23.50 19.36
CA SER A 125 -7.62 -23.28 20.82
C SER A 125 -7.05 -21.94 21.32
N ASN A 126 -6.33 -21.17 20.48
CA ASN A 126 -5.92 -19.80 20.76
C ASN A 126 -6.17 -18.88 19.56
N ASN A 127 -6.85 -17.75 19.78
CA ASN A 127 -7.10 -16.73 18.75
C ASN A 127 -5.79 -15.98 18.41
N TYR A 128 -4.89 -16.60 17.65
CA TYR A 128 -3.50 -16.15 17.52
C TYR A 128 -3.03 -16.12 16.06
N CYS A 129 -3.02 -14.92 15.48
CA CYS A 129 -2.52 -14.68 14.14
C CYS A 129 -0.98 -14.65 14.14
N PRO A 130 -0.26 -15.47 13.34
CA PRO A 130 1.20 -15.42 13.24
C PRO A 130 1.74 -14.06 12.82
N ALA A 131 1.02 -13.33 11.96
CA ALA A 131 1.39 -11.96 11.56
C ALA A 131 1.45 -11.00 12.76
N ASN A 132 0.58 -11.18 13.76
CA ASN A 132 0.53 -10.34 14.96
C ASN A 132 1.75 -10.58 15.89
N THR A 133 2.46 -11.71 15.74
CA THR A 133 3.50 -12.15 16.68
C THR A 133 4.83 -11.42 16.55
N LEU A 134 5.12 -10.80 15.41
CA LEU A 134 6.38 -10.06 15.22
C LEU A 134 6.40 -8.72 15.95
N HIS A 135 5.26 -8.03 16.07
CA HIS A 135 5.20 -6.65 16.59
C HIS A 135 4.04 -6.32 17.55
N ASN A 136 3.20 -7.27 17.97
CA ASN A 136 1.99 -7.06 18.78
C ASN A 136 0.87 -6.22 18.13
N HIS A 137 0.99 -5.86 16.84
CA HIS A 137 -0.12 -5.26 16.09
C HIS A 137 -1.20 -6.33 15.86
N GLN A 138 -2.48 -5.98 16.04
CA GLN A 138 -3.55 -6.99 16.19
C GLN A 138 -4.51 -7.09 14.99
N LEU A 139 -4.63 -6.03 14.18
CA LEU A 139 -5.44 -5.95 12.96
C LEU A 139 -4.77 -4.98 11.97
N ILE A 140 -4.23 -5.47 10.85
CA ILE A 140 -3.47 -4.61 9.92
C ILE A 140 -4.40 -3.61 9.21
N THR A 141 -5.63 -4.01 8.86
CA THR A 141 -6.65 -3.16 8.26
C THR A 141 -6.98 -1.92 9.09
N ASP A 142 -7.19 -2.08 10.41
CA ASP A 142 -7.56 -0.97 11.30
C ASP A 142 -6.42 0.06 11.43
N ASP A 143 -5.16 -0.41 11.46
CA ASP A 143 -3.99 0.48 11.42
C ASP A 143 -3.92 1.30 10.13
N TRP A 144 -4.15 0.69 8.95
CA TRP A 144 -4.22 1.42 7.68
C TRP A 144 -5.36 2.44 7.66
N LEU A 145 -6.57 2.04 8.05
CA LEU A 145 -7.76 2.91 8.02
C LEU A 145 -7.57 4.12 8.96
N ARG A 146 -7.09 3.89 10.20
CA ARG A 146 -6.74 4.97 11.14
C ARG A 146 -5.65 5.87 10.58
N TYR A 147 -4.61 5.31 9.98
CA TYR A 147 -3.49 6.08 9.43
C TYR A 147 -3.94 6.97 8.26
N ILE A 148 -4.72 6.44 7.32
CA ILE A 148 -5.29 7.20 6.20
C ILE A 148 -6.19 8.33 6.73
N TRP A 149 -7.14 8.00 7.62
CA TRP A 149 -8.05 8.99 8.20
C TRP A 149 -7.32 10.11 8.96
N ASN A 150 -6.40 9.75 9.86
CA ASN A 150 -5.70 10.73 10.69
C ASN A 150 -4.82 11.68 9.86
N ASN A 151 -4.11 11.17 8.84
CA ASN A 151 -3.31 12.02 7.96
C ASN A 151 -4.19 12.92 7.08
N ALA A 152 -5.34 12.43 6.63
CA ALA A 152 -6.29 13.23 5.86
C ALA A 152 -6.91 14.37 6.68
N GLN A 153 -7.29 14.11 7.94
CA GLN A 153 -7.75 15.17 8.85
C GLN A 153 -6.65 16.22 9.11
N ASN A 154 -5.40 15.78 9.25
CA ASN A 154 -4.25 16.68 9.42
C ASN A 154 -3.83 17.43 8.15
N SER A 155 -4.30 17.03 6.96
CA SER A 155 -3.92 17.65 5.68
C SER A 155 -4.45 19.08 5.51
N GLY A 156 -5.58 19.39 6.16
CA GLY A 156 -6.33 20.63 5.97
C GLY A 156 -7.05 20.76 4.63
N GLN A 157 -6.93 19.79 3.71
CA GLN A 157 -7.58 19.81 2.39
C GLN A 157 -8.90 19.03 2.41
N ASP A 158 -9.92 19.56 1.75
CA ASP A 158 -11.28 19.00 1.77
C ASP A 158 -11.43 17.78 0.84
N ASP A 159 -10.88 17.86 -0.36
CA ASP A 159 -10.80 16.74 -1.31
C ASP A 159 -10.09 15.51 -0.71
N VAL A 160 -9.00 15.71 0.03
CA VAL A 160 -8.27 14.66 0.76
C VAL A 160 -9.11 14.06 1.89
N LYS A 161 -9.90 14.85 2.63
CA LYS A 161 -10.85 14.31 3.64
C LYS A 161 -11.96 13.48 2.99
N ALA A 162 -12.49 13.94 1.85
CA ALA A 162 -13.52 13.23 1.09
C ALA A 162 -12.98 11.89 0.56
N PHE A 163 -11.76 11.88 0.00
CA PHE A 163 -11.03 10.67 -0.38
C PHE A 163 -10.85 9.70 0.80
N ALA A 164 -10.35 10.19 1.93
CA ALA A 164 -10.16 9.31 3.10
C ALA A 164 -11.48 8.78 3.66
N PHE A 165 -12.57 9.55 3.63
CA PHE A 165 -13.89 9.06 4.00
C PHE A 165 -14.41 8.00 3.01
N GLY A 166 -14.17 8.20 1.70
CA GLY A 166 -14.45 7.19 0.68
C GLY A 166 -13.70 5.88 0.94
N PHE A 167 -12.44 5.96 1.37
CA PHE A 167 -11.63 4.81 1.76
C PHE A 167 -12.21 4.07 2.99
N MET A 168 -12.89 4.78 3.91
CA MET A 168 -13.64 4.15 5.01
C MET A 168 -14.95 3.51 4.51
N VAL A 169 -15.64 4.15 3.56
CA VAL A 169 -16.86 3.62 2.92
C VAL A 169 -16.59 2.37 2.08
N HIS A 170 -15.39 2.23 1.52
CA HIS A 170 -14.91 0.98 0.94
C HIS A 170 -15.00 -0.14 1.99
N ALA A 171 -14.14 -0.09 3.02
CA ALA A 171 -14.07 -1.10 4.08
C ALA A 171 -15.42 -1.38 4.78
N ALA A 172 -16.28 -0.37 4.94
CA ALA A 172 -17.64 -0.55 5.47
C ALA A 172 -18.55 -1.39 4.54
N GLY A 173 -18.40 -1.22 3.22
CA GLY A 173 -19.07 -2.04 2.20
C GLY A 173 -18.63 -3.50 2.25
N ASP A 174 -17.33 -3.75 2.40
CA ASP A 174 -16.79 -5.11 2.54
C ASP A 174 -17.23 -5.77 3.85
N MET A 175 -17.19 -5.05 4.98
CA MET A 175 -17.67 -5.59 6.26
C MET A 175 -19.13 -6.08 6.18
N TYR A 176 -19.95 -5.44 5.33
CA TYR A 176 -21.28 -5.91 5.01
C TYR A 176 -21.24 -7.11 4.04
N MET A 177 -20.54 -6.99 2.90
CA MET A 177 -20.54 -8.01 1.84
C MET A 177 -19.84 -9.33 2.22
N HIS A 178 -18.80 -9.26 3.05
CA HIS A 178 -18.23 -10.36 3.85
C HIS A 178 -19.28 -11.35 4.34
N THR A 179 -20.41 -10.88 4.88
CA THR A 179 -21.46 -11.77 5.39
C THR A 179 -22.12 -12.62 4.28
N PHE A 180 -22.27 -12.07 3.07
CA PHE A 180 -22.85 -12.76 1.92
C PHE A 180 -21.82 -13.63 1.19
N VAL A 181 -20.63 -13.10 0.89
CA VAL A 181 -19.61 -13.82 0.13
C VAL A 181 -19.07 -15.00 0.93
N ASN A 182 -18.77 -14.82 2.22
CA ASN A 182 -18.29 -15.92 3.08
C ASN A 182 -19.31 -17.07 3.14
N TYR A 183 -20.61 -16.77 3.14
CA TYR A 183 -21.67 -17.79 3.16
C TYR A 183 -21.65 -18.65 1.88
N PHE A 184 -21.52 -18.05 0.70
CA PHE A 184 -21.51 -18.78 -0.57
C PHE A 184 -20.14 -19.37 -0.94
N ALA A 185 -19.03 -18.79 -0.46
CA ALA A 185 -17.68 -19.31 -0.68
C ALA A 185 -17.28 -20.43 0.30
N GLY A 186 -18.03 -20.60 1.40
CA GLY A 186 -17.79 -21.60 2.44
C GLY A 186 -16.82 -21.15 3.54
N GLY A 187 -16.55 -19.85 3.68
CA GLY A 187 -15.66 -19.27 4.68
C GLY A 187 -15.09 -17.91 4.27
N GLU A 188 -14.41 -17.26 5.22
CA GLU A 188 -13.54 -16.09 5.00
C GLU A 188 -12.53 -16.35 3.87
N PHE A 189 -12.10 -15.29 3.16
CA PHE A 189 -11.22 -15.41 2.00
C PHE A 189 -9.94 -16.17 2.33
N SER A 190 -9.72 -17.29 1.66
CA SER A 190 -8.49 -18.08 1.77
C SER A 190 -7.70 -18.01 0.46
N THR A 191 -6.52 -17.41 0.60
CA THR A 191 -5.51 -17.09 -0.41
C THR A 191 -5.03 -18.32 -1.19
N PHE A 192 -4.89 -19.46 -0.52
CA PHE A 192 -4.25 -20.66 -1.08
C PHE A 192 -5.20 -21.87 -1.19
N SER A 193 -6.51 -21.63 -1.32
CA SER A 193 -7.51 -22.68 -1.55
C SER A 193 -8.57 -22.26 -2.58
N ASP A 194 -9.43 -23.21 -2.96
CA ASP A 194 -10.59 -22.98 -3.85
C ASP A 194 -11.53 -21.87 -3.36
N ASN A 195 -11.49 -21.53 -2.07
CA ASN A 195 -12.33 -20.48 -1.50
C ASN A 195 -12.04 -19.09 -2.11
N GLY A 196 -10.77 -18.70 -2.32
CA GLY A 196 -10.44 -17.44 -2.99
C GLY A 196 -10.97 -17.37 -4.43
N LEU A 197 -11.06 -18.51 -5.12
CA LEU A 197 -11.69 -18.62 -6.44
C LEU A 197 -13.22 -18.45 -6.34
N ARG A 198 -13.85 -19.03 -5.31
CA ARG A 198 -15.28 -18.86 -5.02
C ARG A 198 -15.63 -17.39 -4.73
N HIS A 199 -14.85 -16.71 -3.88
CA HIS A 199 -14.96 -15.25 -3.61
C HIS A 199 -14.94 -14.45 -4.92
N THR A 200 -13.87 -14.57 -5.70
CA THR A 200 -13.68 -13.93 -7.03
C THR A 200 -14.91 -14.10 -7.95
N VAL A 201 -15.51 -15.30 -7.97
CA VAL A 201 -16.69 -15.62 -8.80
C VAL A 201 -17.97 -14.99 -8.29
N ILE A 202 -18.21 -15.03 -6.97
CA ILE A 202 -19.42 -14.45 -6.34
C ILE A 202 -19.40 -12.93 -6.53
N GLU A 203 -18.27 -12.29 -6.25
CA GLU A 203 -18.08 -10.84 -6.42
C GLU A 203 -18.23 -10.42 -7.88
N SER A 204 -17.63 -11.17 -8.82
CA SER A 204 -17.79 -10.90 -10.25
C SER A 204 -19.25 -11.06 -10.71
N TYR A 205 -19.97 -12.04 -10.17
CA TYR A 205 -21.39 -12.26 -10.46
C TYR A 205 -22.28 -11.13 -9.94
N VAL A 206 -21.95 -10.57 -8.78
CA VAL A 206 -22.62 -9.39 -8.19
C VAL A 206 -22.24 -8.12 -8.93
N GLY A 207 -20.96 -7.88 -9.24
CA GLY A 207 -20.50 -6.75 -10.05
C GLY A 207 -21.15 -6.70 -11.44
N LYS A 208 -21.35 -7.88 -12.08
CA LYS A 208 -22.11 -8.02 -13.35
C LYS A 208 -23.62 -7.78 -13.22
N ARG A 209 -24.14 -7.61 -12.01
CA ARG A 209 -25.56 -7.28 -11.70
C ARG A 209 -25.73 -5.94 -10.99
N THR A 210 -24.63 -5.32 -10.59
CA THR A 210 -24.60 -3.92 -10.12
C THR A 210 -25.10 -3.04 -11.27
N PRO A 211 -26.06 -2.14 -11.04
CA PRO A 211 -26.49 -1.18 -12.04
C PRO A 211 -25.30 -0.40 -12.61
N ALA A 212 -25.37 -0.10 -13.90
CA ALA A 212 -24.35 0.72 -14.53
C ALA A 212 -24.30 2.11 -13.86
N LEU A 213 -23.10 2.56 -13.46
CA LEU A 213 -22.88 3.92 -12.95
C LEU A 213 -23.25 5.00 -13.99
N PHE A 214 -23.16 4.62 -15.27
CA PHE A 214 -23.55 5.44 -16.41
C PHE A 214 -25.02 5.21 -16.77
N GLN A 215 -25.78 6.29 -16.90
CA GLN A 215 -26.98 6.32 -17.74
C GLN A 215 -26.65 7.10 -19.03
N ASN A 216 -27.27 6.72 -20.16
CA ASN A 216 -27.10 7.35 -21.48
C ASN A 216 -25.73 7.21 -22.18
N GLY A 217 -24.72 6.61 -21.54
CA GLY A 217 -23.48 6.18 -22.21
C GLY A 217 -22.28 7.14 -22.12
N ASP A 218 -22.40 8.19 -21.32
CA ASP A 218 -21.25 9.00 -20.90
C ASP A 218 -20.22 8.16 -20.12
N GLU A 219 -18.97 8.59 -20.10
CA GLU A 219 -17.89 7.90 -19.38
C GLU A 219 -17.77 8.44 -17.96
N TYR A 220 -17.88 7.55 -16.97
CA TYR A 220 -17.71 7.88 -15.55
C TYR A 220 -16.21 7.98 -15.24
N ASP A 221 -15.64 9.13 -15.59
CA ASP A 221 -14.23 9.41 -15.37
C ASP A 221 -14.05 10.08 -14.00
N ILE A 222 -13.60 9.30 -13.02
CA ILE A 222 -13.05 9.84 -11.77
C ILE A 222 -11.65 10.37 -12.11
N GLU A 223 -11.37 11.64 -11.81
CA GLU A 223 -10.00 12.17 -11.79
C GLU A 223 -9.47 12.30 -10.36
N LEU A 224 -8.16 12.11 -10.16
CA LEU A 224 -7.49 12.47 -8.91
C LEU A 224 -7.12 13.96 -8.91
N THR A 225 -7.55 14.71 -7.89
CA THR A 225 -7.03 16.06 -7.67
C THR A 225 -5.53 16.03 -7.37
N SER A 226 -4.85 17.16 -7.56
CA SER A 226 -3.43 17.28 -7.22
C SER A 226 -3.16 17.05 -5.72
N ASN A 227 -4.08 17.40 -4.83
CA ASN A 227 -3.95 17.12 -3.40
C ASN A 227 -4.13 15.64 -3.09
N VAL A 228 -5.15 14.98 -3.66
CA VAL A 228 -5.41 13.55 -3.45
C VAL A 228 -4.28 12.68 -4.03
N SER A 229 -3.83 12.99 -5.24
CA SER A 229 -2.66 12.33 -5.85
C SER A 229 -1.40 12.50 -5.00
N LYS A 230 -1.14 13.72 -4.49
CA LYS A 230 -0.02 13.96 -3.55
C LYS A 230 -0.21 13.22 -2.22
N PHE A 231 -1.42 13.12 -1.70
CA PHE A 231 -1.72 12.40 -0.46
C PHE A 231 -1.45 10.90 -0.61
N ILE A 232 -1.88 10.29 -1.72
CA ILE A 232 -1.56 8.89 -2.05
C ILE A 232 -0.05 8.71 -2.18
N TYR A 233 0.67 9.64 -2.81
CA TYR A 233 2.13 9.60 -2.84
C TYR A 233 2.74 9.67 -1.42
N ASP A 234 2.45 10.74 -0.67
CA ASP A 234 3.07 11.04 0.63
C ASP A 234 2.85 9.92 1.66
N PHE A 235 1.63 9.37 1.73
CA PHE A 235 1.20 8.52 2.83
C PHE A 235 1.01 7.05 2.44
N LEU A 236 0.67 6.71 1.19
CA LEU A 236 0.46 5.32 0.79
C LEU A 236 1.64 4.75 -0.02
N VAL A 237 2.41 5.59 -0.72
CA VAL A 237 3.52 5.14 -1.60
C VAL A 237 4.93 5.40 -1.03
N ASN A 238 5.16 6.57 -0.45
CA ASN A 238 6.49 7.10 -0.16
C ASN A 238 7.07 6.63 1.19
N ALA A 239 7.43 5.35 1.29
CA ALA A 239 8.01 4.79 2.52
C ALA A 239 9.46 5.28 2.73
N THR A 240 9.64 6.32 3.55
CA THR A 240 10.95 6.80 4.02
C THR A 240 11.35 6.08 5.32
N PRO A 241 12.65 6.00 5.69
CA PRO A 241 13.09 5.22 6.85
C PRO A 241 12.45 5.63 8.19
N ASP A 242 12.06 6.89 8.33
CA ASP A 242 11.43 7.44 9.54
C ASP A 242 9.89 7.44 9.49
N SER A 243 9.29 6.99 8.38
CA SER A 243 7.83 7.01 8.18
C SER A 243 7.11 5.84 8.86
N ASP A 244 5.91 6.10 9.36
CA ASP A 244 4.99 5.06 9.85
C ASP A 244 4.58 4.06 8.74
N LEU A 245 4.51 4.51 7.48
CA LEU A 245 4.29 3.64 6.32
C LEU A 245 5.39 2.57 6.23
N ASN A 246 6.67 2.95 6.34
CA ASN A 246 7.80 2.00 6.35
C ASN A 246 7.81 1.13 7.61
N ASN A 247 7.57 1.74 8.77
CA ASN A 247 7.89 1.15 10.07
C ASN A 247 6.72 0.40 10.74
N LYS A 248 5.50 0.50 10.20
CA LYS A 248 4.29 -0.16 10.73
C LYS A 248 3.47 -0.89 9.65
N LEU A 249 3.30 -0.28 8.47
CA LEU A 249 2.30 -0.74 7.49
C LEU A 249 2.88 -1.60 6.35
N LEU A 250 4.06 -1.26 5.84
CA LEU A 250 4.77 -2.01 4.78
C LEU A 250 5.87 -2.95 5.31
N VAL A 251 5.82 -3.27 6.61
CA VAL A 251 6.77 -4.16 7.31
C VAL A 251 6.86 -5.54 6.64
N GLU A 252 8.00 -6.20 6.79
CA GLU A 252 8.19 -7.58 6.34
C GLU A 252 7.25 -8.55 7.06
N LEU A 253 6.34 -9.14 6.29
CA LEU A 253 5.72 -10.40 6.66
C LEU A 253 6.77 -11.50 6.46
N PRO A 254 6.91 -12.46 7.39
CA PRO A 254 7.91 -13.53 7.33
C PRO A 254 7.44 -14.63 6.37
N LEU A 255 7.34 -14.27 5.09
CA LEU A 255 6.89 -15.16 4.04
C LEU A 255 8.09 -15.89 3.41
N ASP A 256 7.91 -17.19 3.20
CA ASP A 256 8.90 -18.03 2.51
C ASP A 256 9.04 -17.55 1.06
N TYR A 257 10.25 -17.15 0.65
CA TYR A 257 10.53 -16.50 -0.64
C TYR A 257 10.55 -17.49 -1.82
N THR A 258 9.59 -18.42 -1.88
CA THR A 258 9.25 -19.16 -3.09
C THR A 258 8.71 -18.19 -4.14
N LEU A 259 8.91 -18.47 -5.44
CA LEU A 259 8.35 -17.61 -6.51
C LEU A 259 6.83 -17.45 -6.38
N ASP A 260 6.13 -18.50 -5.94
CA ASP A 260 4.68 -18.52 -5.79
C ASP A 260 4.16 -17.57 -4.68
N ASN A 261 4.96 -17.32 -3.63
CA ASN A 261 4.68 -16.31 -2.60
C ASN A 261 5.19 -14.91 -2.97
N LEU A 262 5.99 -14.80 -4.04
CA LEU A 262 6.72 -13.57 -4.36
C LEU A 262 5.89 -12.64 -5.25
N TYR A 263 5.14 -13.18 -6.22
CA TYR A 263 4.18 -12.41 -7.02
C TYR A 263 3.09 -11.72 -6.17
N THR A 264 2.78 -12.26 -5.00
CA THR A 264 1.76 -11.74 -4.09
C THR A 264 2.30 -10.66 -3.15
N THR A 265 3.63 -10.56 -2.99
CA THR A 265 4.28 -9.67 -2.00
C THR A 265 5.04 -8.48 -2.60
N VAL A 266 5.21 -8.45 -3.93
CA VAL A 266 5.87 -7.35 -4.67
C VAL A 266 4.90 -6.20 -4.93
N SER A 267 4.73 -5.36 -3.91
CA SER A 267 4.32 -3.96 -4.10
C SER A 267 5.49 -3.16 -4.68
N VAL A 268 5.21 -2.37 -5.73
CA VAL A 268 6.19 -1.48 -6.37
C VAL A 268 6.61 -0.33 -5.42
N PRO A 269 5.67 0.47 -4.88
CA PRO A 269 5.86 1.35 -3.72
C PRO A 269 6.81 0.80 -2.65
N ARG A 270 6.55 -0.41 -2.16
CA ARG A 270 7.36 -1.06 -1.12
C ARG A 270 8.78 -1.41 -1.61
N HIS A 271 8.88 -2.12 -2.73
CA HIS A 271 10.17 -2.59 -3.28
C HIS A 271 11.13 -1.44 -3.56
N PHE A 272 10.67 -0.40 -4.27
CA PHE A 272 11.53 0.72 -4.65
C PHE A 272 11.77 1.71 -3.51
N SER A 273 10.85 1.83 -2.55
CA SER A 273 11.14 2.56 -1.31
C SER A 273 12.29 1.91 -0.54
N THR A 274 12.28 0.59 -0.35
CA THR A 274 13.39 -0.15 0.27
C THR A 274 14.70 0.05 -0.50
N LEU A 275 14.69 -0.09 -1.84
CA LEU A 275 15.84 0.14 -2.70
C LEU A 275 16.43 1.53 -2.50
N ARG A 276 15.59 2.57 -2.65
CA ARG A 276 15.95 3.97 -2.44
C ARG A 276 16.54 4.22 -1.05
N ASN A 277 15.95 3.63 -0.02
CA ASN A 277 16.39 3.82 1.36
C ASN A 277 17.79 3.23 1.56
N ALA A 278 18.08 2.05 1.01
CA ALA A 278 19.41 1.45 1.01
C ALA A 278 20.43 2.25 0.17
N LEU A 279 20.05 2.70 -1.03
CA LEU A 279 20.86 3.56 -1.89
C LEU A 279 21.23 4.89 -1.17
N ASN A 280 20.27 5.49 -0.45
CA ASN A 280 20.51 6.69 0.36
C ASN A 280 21.45 6.44 1.54
N VAL A 281 21.37 5.29 2.22
CA VAL A 281 22.36 4.89 3.23
C VAL A 281 23.75 4.79 2.61
N ARG A 282 23.87 4.24 1.39
CA ARG A 282 25.15 4.11 0.69
C ARG A 282 25.72 5.45 0.23
N ILE A 283 24.88 6.36 -0.26
CA ILE A 283 25.23 7.77 -0.52
C ILE A 283 25.78 8.42 0.75
N LYS A 284 25.03 8.31 1.86
CA LYS A 284 25.37 8.96 3.13
C LYS A 284 26.71 8.45 3.68
N GLN A 285 26.96 7.13 3.65
CA GLN A 285 28.24 6.54 4.04
C GLN A 285 29.43 7.14 3.27
N TYR A 286 29.27 7.36 1.96
CA TYR A 286 30.30 7.96 1.13
C TYR A 286 30.47 9.45 1.43
N ASP A 287 29.39 10.23 1.43
CA ASP A 287 29.45 11.68 1.65
C ASP A 287 29.97 12.01 3.07
N ASP A 288 29.56 11.27 4.10
CA ASP A 288 30.11 11.38 5.46
C ASP A 288 31.61 11.09 5.49
N LYS A 289 32.10 10.08 4.74
CA LYS A 289 33.52 9.72 4.71
C LYS A 289 34.35 10.75 3.93
N VAL A 290 33.82 11.29 2.83
CA VAL A 290 34.43 12.41 2.09
C VAL A 290 34.48 13.68 2.96
N LYS A 291 33.41 13.95 3.72
CA LYS A 291 33.38 15.03 4.70
C LYS A 291 34.44 14.83 5.78
N ALA A 292 34.55 13.64 6.38
CA ALA A 292 35.57 13.33 7.38
C ALA A 292 37.00 13.59 6.85
N PHE A 293 37.31 13.19 5.61
CA PHE A 293 38.60 13.53 4.99
C PHE A 293 38.81 15.04 4.84
N LYS A 294 37.77 15.83 4.54
CA LYS A 294 37.85 17.30 4.47
C LYS A 294 38.08 17.91 5.86
N ASP A 295 37.29 17.49 6.84
CA ASP A 295 37.33 17.95 8.23
C ASP A 295 38.69 17.60 8.89
N GLU A 296 39.32 16.48 8.51
CA GLU A 296 40.68 16.08 8.91
C GLU A 296 41.81 16.82 8.14
N LEU A 297 41.56 17.29 6.92
CA LEU A 297 42.55 17.95 6.07
C LEU A 297 42.65 19.46 6.33
N SER A 298 41.51 20.15 6.53
CA SER A 298 41.49 21.61 6.74
C SER A 298 42.48 22.07 7.80
N PRO A 299 42.43 21.61 9.08
CA PRO A 299 43.31 22.15 10.12
C PRO A 299 44.81 21.89 9.88
N LEU A 300 45.17 20.94 9.01
CA LEU A 300 46.56 20.73 8.60
C LEU A 300 46.99 21.72 7.51
N VAL A 301 46.11 21.98 6.53
CA VAL A 301 46.33 22.99 5.48
C VAL A 301 46.35 24.39 6.08
N ASP A 302 45.41 24.68 6.99
CA ASP A 302 45.30 25.96 7.70
C ASP A 302 46.56 26.21 8.54
N ALA A 303 47.06 25.20 9.28
CA ALA A 303 48.31 25.28 10.02
C ALA A 303 49.56 25.42 9.14
N LEU A 304 49.57 24.81 7.94
CA LEU A 304 50.67 24.97 6.99
C LEU A 304 50.68 26.38 6.38
N SER A 305 49.51 26.95 6.08
CA SER A 305 49.39 28.34 5.62
C SER A 305 49.91 29.31 6.69
N ASP A 306 49.42 29.20 7.93
CA ASP A 306 49.87 30.05 9.05
C ASP A 306 51.40 30.02 9.23
N CYS A 307 52.04 28.86 9.07
CA CYS A 307 53.50 28.76 9.09
C CYS A 307 54.19 29.40 7.88
N VAL A 308 53.61 29.32 6.67
CA VAL A 308 54.14 30.00 5.47
C VAL A 308 54.00 31.52 5.60
N ASP A 309 52.84 32.00 6.03
CA ASP A 309 52.52 33.42 6.18
C ASP A 309 53.43 34.06 7.24
N ARG A 310 53.62 33.42 8.40
CA ARG A 310 54.58 33.89 9.43
C ARG A 310 56.03 33.93 8.94
N ALA A 311 56.42 33.00 8.05
CA ALA A 311 57.77 32.95 7.48
C ALA A 311 58.02 34.09 6.47
N ILE A 312 56.99 34.49 5.73
CA ILE A 312 57.00 35.67 4.85
C ILE A 312 57.10 36.96 5.70
N ASP A 313 56.25 37.08 6.72
CA ASP A 313 56.16 38.25 7.61
C ASP A 313 57.31 38.37 8.63
N LYS A 314 58.26 37.43 8.64
CA LYS A 314 59.41 37.37 9.57
C LYS A 314 59.00 37.38 11.06
N THR A 315 57.79 36.93 11.35
CA THR A 315 57.23 36.84 12.71
C THR A 315 57.86 35.66 13.45
N PRO A 316 58.12 35.72 14.78
CA PRO A 316 58.80 34.64 15.51
C PRO A 316 58.17 33.25 15.33
N LEU A 317 58.90 32.37 14.65
CA LEU A 317 58.48 31.05 14.18
C LEU A 317 58.47 29.97 15.28
N ASN A 318 57.97 30.30 16.48
CA ASN A 318 58.17 29.48 17.68
C ASN A 318 57.63 28.03 17.59
N ASN A 319 56.72 27.73 16.65
CA ASN A 319 56.28 26.37 16.30
C ASN A 319 56.44 26.01 14.80
N CYS A 320 56.92 26.94 13.97
CA CYS A 320 56.90 26.87 12.50
C CYS A 320 58.31 26.80 11.91
N ASN A 321 59.04 25.71 12.21
CA ASN A 321 60.37 25.48 11.66
C ASN A 321 60.29 24.60 10.38
N PRO A 322 61.36 24.51 9.57
CA PRO A 322 61.34 23.74 8.33
C PRO A 322 60.98 22.26 8.48
N LEU A 323 61.23 21.65 9.65
CA LEU A 323 60.87 20.27 9.92
C LEU A 323 59.37 20.13 10.24
N SER A 324 58.76 21.07 10.99
CA SER A 324 57.29 21.04 11.22
C SER A 324 56.50 21.38 9.95
N MET A 325 57.00 22.27 9.09
CA MET A 325 56.43 22.49 7.76
C MET A 325 56.50 21.25 6.86
N ALA A 326 57.64 20.52 6.87
CA ALA A 326 57.80 19.28 6.13
C ALA A 326 56.88 18.15 6.65
N ASP A 327 56.78 17.99 7.98
CA ASP A 327 55.88 17.04 8.63
C ASP A 327 54.39 17.32 8.31
N LEU A 328 53.96 18.59 8.38
CA LEU A 328 52.62 19.00 7.94
C LEU A 328 52.39 18.68 6.45
N SER A 329 53.35 18.99 5.58
CA SER A 329 53.27 18.71 4.14
C SER A 329 53.13 17.21 3.85
N LEU A 330 53.89 16.37 4.55
CA LEU A 330 53.79 14.91 4.45
C LEU A 330 52.44 14.38 4.96
N LYS A 331 51.92 14.93 6.08
CA LYS A 331 50.61 14.57 6.64
C LYS A 331 49.45 14.94 5.69
N ILE A 332 49.50 16.12 5.08
CA ILE A 332 48.54 16.57 4.06
C ILE A 332 48.61 15.63 2.85
N GLY A 333 49.80 15.39 2.31
CA GLY A 333 50.00 14.49 1.17
C GLY A 333 49.47 13.07 1.42
N ALA A 334 49.80 12.49 2.58
CA ALA A 334 49.31 11.16 2.97
C ALA A 334 47.78 11.11 3.13
N LYS A 335 47.16 12.11 3.77
CA LYS A 335 45.69 12.17 3.89
C LYS A 335 45.00 12.41 2.54
N GLN A 336 45.57 13.24 1.68
CA GLN A 336 45.02 13.50 0.34
C GLN A 336 45.11 12.24 -0.54
N LEU A 337 46.21 11.48 -0.49
CA LEU A 337 46.31 10.17 -1.15
C LEU A 337 45.28 9.15 -0.63
N LEU A 338 45.06 9.09 0.69
CA LEU A 338 44.03 8.21 1.29
C LEU A 338 42.60 8.61 0.87
N LYS A 339 42.33 9.92 0.80
CA LYS A 339 41.07 10.48 0.30
C LYS A 339 40.86 10.13 -1.17
N ASP A 340 41.85 10.32 -2.03
CA ASP A 340 41.73 10.07 -3.47
C ASP A 340 41.61 8.57 -3.77
N ALA A 341 42.34 7.70 -3.06
CA ALA A 341 42.18 6.25 -3.12
C ALA A 341 40.81 5.77 -2.63
N TYR A 342 40.10 6.54 -1.81
CA TYR A 342 38.71 6.27 -1.43
C TYR A 342 37.71 6.81 -2.47
N VAL A 343 37.90 8.05 -2.92
CA VAL A 343 36.98 8.83 -3.77
C VAL A 343 37.00 8.36 -5.21
N LEU A 344 38.16 8.34 -5.87
CA LEU A 344 38.27 8.12 -7.31
C LEU A 344 37.63 6.79 -7.79
N PRO A 345 37.83 5.62 -7.14
CA PRO A 345 37.20 4.37 -7.58
C PRO A 345 35.71 4.26 -7.23
N ARG A 346 35.10 5.25 -6.55
CA ARG A 346 33.69 5.24 -6.12
C ARG A 346 32.86 6.37 -6.71
N PHE A 347 33.48 7.48 -7.11
CA PHE A 347 32.80 8.69 -7.58
C PHE A 347 31.77 8.41 -8.69
N VAL A 348 32.13 7.62 -9.71
CA VAL A 348 31.23 7.29 -10.83
C VAL A 348 30.02 6.48 -10.36
N PHE A 349 30.22 5.49 -9.48
CA PHE A 349 29.13 4.67 -8.96
C PHE A 349 28.21 5.45 -8.02
N ILE A 350 28.75 6.33 -7.18
CA ILE A 350 27.94 7.18 -6.30
C ILE A 350 27.16 8.24 -7.12
N ALA A 351 27.73 8.75 -8.21
CA ALA A 351 27.00 9.62 -9.14
C ALA A 351 25.85 8.88 -9.83
N TYR A 352 26.09 7.64 -10.28
CA TYR A 352 25.04 6.75 -10.82
C TYR A 352 23.94 6.47 -9.77
N ILE A 353 24.30 6.09 -8.54
CA ILE A 353 23.34 5.87 -7.45
C ILE A 353 22.52 7.13 -7.14
N LYS A 354 23.13 8.33 -7.16
CA LYS A 354 22.42 9.59 -6.94
C LYS A 354 21.38 9.88 -8.04
N ASN A 355 21.67 9.53 -9.29
CA ASN A 355 20.68 9.61 -10.36
C ASN A 355 19.59 8.54 -10.21
N TRP A 356 19.96 7.30 -9.90
CA TRP A 356 19.03 6.18 -9.69
C TRP A 356 18.04 6.44 -8.54
N VAL A 357 18.46 7.09 -7.46
CA VAL A 357 17.57 7.56 -6.40
C VAL A 357 16.55 8.60 -6.91
N ASN A 358 16.93 9.46 -7.86
CA ASN A 358 16.00 10.39 -8.50
C ASN A 358 15.02 9.66 -9.43
N ASP A 359 15.52 8.74 -10.27
CA ASP A 359 14.70 7.89 -11.14
C ASP A 359 13.62 7.12 -10.34
N ILE A 360 13.99 6.60 -9.16
CA ILE A 360 13.05 5.96 -8.22
C ILE A 360 12.04 6.97 -7.65
N ASN A 361 12.48 8.14 -7.20
CA ASN A 361 11.56 9.16 -6.66
C ASN A 361 10.58 9.66 -7.74
N GLU A 362 11.02 9.87 -8.99
CA GLU A 362 10.16 10.25 -10.11
C GLU A 362 9.12 9.17 -10.43
N GLY A 363 9.52 7.89 -10.45
CA GLY A 363 8.59 6.78 -10.68
C GLY A 363 7.58 6.60 -9.54
N LEU A 364 8.03 6.63 -8.29
CA LEU A 364 7.14 6.59 -7.12
C LEU A 364 6.16 7.77 -7.11
N ALA A 365 6.57 8.96 -7.55
CA ALA A 365 5.69 10.12 -7.68
C ALA A 365 4.66 10.00 -8.82
N ALA A 366 4.96 9.24 -9.87
CA ALA A 366 4.02 8.92 -10.94
C ALA A 366 3.07 7.74 -10.61
N TRP A 367 3.42 6.93 -9.61
CA TRP A 367 2.68 5.72 -9.25
C TRP A 367 1.20 5.94 -8.86
N PRO A 368 0.78 6.99 -8.13
CA PRO A 368 -0.64 7.20 -7.80
C PRO A 368 -1.54 7.30 -9.03
N ALA A 369 -1.09 8.01 -10.08
CA ALA A 369 -1.83 8.14 -11.33
C ALA A 369 -1.85 6.81 -12.10
N PHE A 370 -0.72 6.09 -12.15
CA PHE A 370 -0.69 4.76 -12.77
C PHE A 370 -1.63 3.78 -12.08
N SER A 371 -1.59 3.67 -10.74
CA SER A 371 -2.43 2.73 -9.98
C SER A 371 -3.91 3.11 -10.04
N HIS A 372 -4.23 4.41 -10.06
CA HIS A 372 -5.57 4.92 -10.33
C HIS A 372 -6.11 4.44 -11.69
N ASP A 373 -5.34 4.61 -12.77
CA ASP A 373 -5.77 4.19 -14.11
C ASP A 373 -5.84 2.67 -14.26
N VAL A 374 -4.93 1.93 -13.62
CA VAL A 374 -5.02 0.46 -13.48
C VAL A 374 -6.34 0.07 -12.81
N GLY A 375 -6.72 0.78 -11.74
CA GLY A 375 -8.03 0.67 -11.11
C GLY A 375 -9.18 0.95 -12.09
N LYS A 376 -9.18 2.09 -12.78
CA LYS A 376 -10.23 2.43 -13.77
C LYS A 376 -10.38 1.34 -14.84
N ILE A 377 -9.28 0.82 -15.39
CA ILE A 377 -9.29 -0.21 -16.44
C ILE A 377 -9.77 -1.59 -15.94
N LEU A 378 -9.46 -1.98 -14.70
CA LEU A 378 -9.85 -3.26 -14.11
C LEU A 378 -11.30 -3.29 -13.57
N LEU A 379 -11.84 -2.11 -13.28
CA LEU A 379 -13.01 -1.96 -12.41
C LEU A 379 -14.16 -1.15 -13.06
N PHE A 380 -13.87 -0.22 -13.97
CA PHE A 380 -14.82 0.76 -14.54
C PHE A 380 -14.77 0.83 -16.07
N ASN A 381 -14.87 -0.32 -16.75
CA ASN A 381 -15.03 -0.37 -18.21
C ASN A 381 -16.54 -0.35 -18.60
N LYS A 382 -16.88 0.23 -19.76
CA LYS A 382 -18.28 0.45 -20.21
C LYS A 382 -19.10 -0.81 -20.45
N GLU A 383 -18.49 -2.00 -20.45
CA GLU A 383 -19.16 -3.30 -20.60
C GLU A 383 -19.14 -4.14 -19.30
N ASN A 384 -18.70 -3.55 -18.18
CA ASN A 384 -18.38 -4.24 -16.90
C ASN A 384 -17.40 -5.43 -17.06
N GLN A 385 -16.56 -5.39 -18.09
CA GLN A 385 -15.55 -6.41 -18.41
C GLN A 385 -14.14 -5.94 -18.01
N PHE A 386 -13.18 -6.86 -18.05
CA PHE A 386 -11.75 -6.54 -17.93
C PHE A 386 -11.13 -6.22 -19.30
N ASP A 387 -10.64 -4.98 -19.47
CA ASP A 387 -9.85 -4.58 -20.64
C ASP A 387 -8.35 -4.82 -20.43
N LYS A 388 -7.89 -5.97 -20.90
CA LYS A 388 -6.49 -6.40 -20.87
C LYS A 388 -5.61 -5.62 -21.88
N GLU A 389 -6.18 -5.09 -22.96
CA GLU A 389 -5.44 -4.34 -23.99
C GLU A 389 -5.06 -2.95 -23.47
N ALA A 390 -6.01 -2.23 -22.86
CA ALA A 390 -5.78 -0.95 -22.20
C ALA A 390 -4.84 -1.09 -20.99
N LEU A 391 -5.00 -2.13 -20.16
CA LEU A 391 -4.13 -2.35 -19.01
C LEU A 391 -2.68 -2.60 -19.44
N ALA A 392 -2.50 -3.37 -20.51
CA ALA A 392 -1.19 -3.60 -21.09
C ALA A 392 -0.59 -2.33 -21.69
N GLU A 393 -1.39 -1.46 -22.32
CA GLU A 393 -0.93 -0.18 -22.85
C GLU A 393 -0.46 0.76 -21.74
N ARG A 394 -1.28 0.93 -20.70
CA ARG A 394 -0.97 1.79 -19.54
C ARG A 394 0.26 1.30 -18.78
N TRP A 395 0.46 -0.02 -18.68
CA TRP A 395 1.71 -0.59 -18.17
C TRP A 395 2.90 -0.22 -19.05
N GLU A 396 2.82 -0.34 -20.37
CA GLU A 396 3.98 -0.02 -21.23
C GLU A 396 4.37 1.45 -21.16
N GLU A 397 3.41 2.36 -21.04
CA GLU A 397 3.68 3.78 -20.79
C GLU A 397 4.49 3.99 -19.49
N TYR A 398 3.97 3.52 -18.36
CA TYR A 398 4.64 3.66 -17.06
C TYR A 398 5.99 2.92 -17.04
N ARG A 399 6.06 1.72 -17.64
CA ARG A 399 7.28 0.92 -17.72
C ARG A 399 8.39 1.66 -18.45
N ASN A 400 8.07 2.23 -19.61
CA ASN A 400 9.02 2.93 -20.47
C ASN A 400 9.41 4.31 -19.91
N ALA A 401 8.47 5.03 -19.29
CA ALA A 401 8.72 6.35 -18.72
C ALA A 401 9.47 6.31 -17.37
N HIS A 402 9.17 5.31 -16.53
CA HIS A 402 9.64 5.24 -15.15
C HIS A 402 10.30 3.90 -14.80
N PHE A 403 9.56 2.78 -14.81
CA PHE A 403 10.00 1.51 -14.18
C PHE A 403 11.40 1.05 -14.60
N VAL A 404 11.73 1.10 -15.89
CA VAL A 404 13.06 0.68 -16.40
C VAL A 404 14.18 1.55 -15.81
N LYS A 405 13.94 2.84 -15.56
CA LYS A 405 14.90 3.72 -14.87
C LYS A 405 14.94 3.45 -13.37
N MET A 406 13.78 3.21 -12.73
CA MET A 406 13.71 2.80 -11.32
C MET A 406 14.49 1.51 -11.05
N MET A 407 14.62 0.64 -12.06
CA MET A 407 15.47 -0.55 -12.01
C MET A 407 16.96 -0.31 -12.32
N GLY A 408 17.41 0.93 -12.45
CA GLY A 408 18.80 1.25 -12.80
C GLY A 408 19.13 0.99 -14.27
N GLY A 409 18.12 0.82 -15.14
CA GLY A 409 18.29 0.45 -16.56
C GLY A 409 18.93 1.53 -17.44
N THR A 410 19.35 2.67 -16.90
CA THR A 410 20.21 3.63 -17.61
C THR A 410 21.59 3.00 -17.84
N VAL A 411 22.08 3.04 -19.08
CA VAL A 411 23.18 2.18 -19.59
C VAL A 411 24.36 2.03 -18.60
N ILE A 412 24.37 0.89 -17.90
CA ILE A 412 25.41 0.53 -16.93
C ILE A 412 26.71 0.31 -17.69
N ALA A 413 27.65 1.25 -17.56
CA ALA A 413 29.02 1.04 -18.03
C ALA A 413 29.62 -0.20 -17.36
N SER A 414 30.40 -1.01 -18.08
CA SER A 414 30.93 -2.29 -17.57
C SER A 414 31.77 -2.15 -16.30
N THR A 415 32.31 -0.97 -16.02
CA THR A 415 33.03 -0.61 -14.77
C THR A 415 32.12 -0.44 -13.55
N VAL A 416 30.82 -0.23 -13.75
CA VAL A 416 29.80 -0.12 -12.68
C VAL A 416 29.09 -1.46 -12.44
N LEU A 417 28.99 -2.32 -13.46
CA LEU A 417 28.21 -3.56 -13.42
C LEU A 417 28.56 -4.48 -12.24
N THR A 418 29.85 -4.64 -11.90
CA THR A 418 30.25 -5.44 -10.73
C THR A 418 29.73 -4.86 -9.42
N GLN A 419 29.79 -3.53 -9.25
CA GLN A 419 29.34 -2.85 -8.03
C GLN A 419 27.80 -2.78 -7.95
N TYR A 420 27.11 -2.79 -9.10
CA TYR A 420 25.66 -2.98 -9.19
C TYR A 420 25.27 -4.39 -8.74
N ASN A 421 25.89 -5.45 -9.30
CA ASN A 421 25.61 -6.83 -8.92
C ASN A 421 25.86 -7.06 -7.43
N GLU A 422 27.05 -6.67 -6.92
CA GLU A 422 27.39 -6.75 -5.48
C GLU A 422 26.34 -6.08 -4.58
N LEU A 423 25.67 -5.03 -5.05
CA LEU A 423 24.62 -4.34 -4.31
C LEU A 423 23.27 -5.06 -4.39
N MET A 424 22.87 -5.55 -5.57
CA MET A 424 21.61 -6.29 -5.71
C MET A 424 21.66 -7.61 -4.93
N ASP A 425 22.79 -8.33 -4.97
CA ASP A 425 23.06 -9.54 -4.18
C ASP A 425 22.99 -9.29 -2.66
N GLN A 426 23.20 -8.04 -2.20
CA GLN A 426 23.09 -7.62 -0.79
C GLN A 426 21.68 -7.20 -0.39
N LEU A 427 20.82 -6.82 -1.34
CA LEU A 427 19.48 -6.29 -1.08
C LEU A 427 18.36 -7.30 -1.37
N TYR A 428 18.60 -8.27 -2.25
CA TYR A 428 17.55 -9.12 -2.81
C TYR A 428 17.96 -10.59 -2.91
N PRO A 429 17.11 -11.53 -2.43
CA PRO A 429 17.16 -12.92 -2.86
C PRO A 429 17.04 -13.05 -4.38
N GLU A 430 17.67 -14.09 -4.95
CA GLU A 430 17.73 -14.36 -6.39
C GLU A 430 16.32 -14.39 -7.06
N ALA A 431 15.31 -14.94 -6.38
CA ALA A 431 13.93 -14.97 -6.86
C ALA A 431 13.28 -13.58 -7.01
N ILE A 432 13.70 -12.57 -6.25
CA ILE A 432 13.23 -11.18 -6.44
C ILE A 432 13.90 -10.58 -7.68
N MET A 433 15.19 -10.88 -7.89
CA MET A 433 15.93 -10.45 -9.09
C MET A 433 15.38 -11.08 -10.37
N GLU A 434 14.94 -12.33 -10.32
CA GLU A 434 14.25 -12.99 -11.44
C GLU A 434 12.94 -12.25 -11.80
N ILE A 435 12.09 -11.95 -10.83
CA ILE A 435 10.84 -11.20 -11.05
C ILE A 435 11.12 -9.78 -11.56
N VAL A 436 12.16 -9.12 -11.05
CA VAL A 436 12.63 -7.80 -11.51
C VAL A 436 13.06 -7.82 -12.99
N GLU A 437 13.93 -8.75 -13.38
CA GLU A 437 14.38 -8.86 -14.77
C GLU A 437 13.26 -9.35 -15.69
N ASN A 438 12.33 -10.18 -15.18
CA ASN A 438 11.08 -10.51 -15.86
C ASN A 438 10.23 -9.25 -16.08
N MET A 439 9.95 -8.41 -15.08
CA MET A 439 9.17 -7.16 -15.24
C MET A 439 9.82 -6.15 -16.20
N LYS A 440 11.16 -6.13 -16.27
CA LYS A 440 11.98 -5.28 -17.14
C LYS A 440 12.00 -5.77 -18.59
N THR A 441 12.00 -7.08 -18.82
CA THR A 441 11.93 -7.71 -20.16
C THR A 441 10.49 -8.00 -20.61
N ALA A 442 9.52 -7.92 -19.70
CA ALA A 442 8.10 -8.07 -19.94
C ALA A 442 7.56 -7.00 -20.89
N GLY A 443 7.33 -7.41 -22.14
CA GLY A 443 6.29 -6.81 -22.98
C GLY A 443 4.91 -6.93 -22.31
N ARG A 444 3.91 -6.23 -22.86
CA ARG A 444 2.47 -6.26 -22.50
C ARG A 444 1.99 -7.45 -21.66
N ASN A 445 2.29 -8.66 -22.13
CA ASN A 445 1.81 -9.91 -21.57
C ASN A 445 2.23 -10.19 -20.12
N ALA A 446 3.49 -10.04 -19.73
CA ALA A 446 3.92 -10.59 -18.45
C ALA A 446 3.55 -9.72 -17.23
N PHE A 447 3.27 -8.43 -17.42
CA PHE A 447 2.62 -7.62 -16.36
C PHE A 447 1.17 -8.06 -16.11
N LEU A 448 0.42 -8.40 -17.17
CA LEU A 448 -0.91 -8.99 -17.01
C LEU A 448 -0.82 -10.30 -16.23
N ASP A 449 0.17 -11.16 -16.53
CA ASP A 449 0.37 -12.40 -15.76
C ASP A 449 0.77 -12.13 -14.30
N ILE A 450 1.55 -11.08 -14.00
CA ILE A 450 1.90 -10.69 -12.62
C ILE A 450 0.68 -10.20 -11.85
N ILE A 451 -0.12 -9.27 -12.41
CA ILE A 451 -1.35 -8.79 -11.77
C ILE A 451 -2.35 -9.93 -11.57
N ILE A 452 -2.51 -10.80 -12.56
CA ILE A 452 -3.39 -11.97 -12.45
C ILE A 452 -2.85 -12.97 -11.43
N ARG A 453 -1.54 -13.21 -11.35
CA ARG A 453 -0.92 -14.06 -10.32
C ARG A 453 -0.96 -13.44 -8.91
N ALA A 454 -1.06 -12.11 -8.79
CA ALA A 454 -1.30 -11.43 -7.52
C ALA A 454 -2.77 -11.56 -7.07
N PHE A 455 -3.74 -11.36 -7.97
CA PHE A 455 -5.17 -11.59 -7.68
C PHE A 455 -5.51 -13.07 -7.41
N THR A 456 -4.99 -13.96 -8.25
CA THR A 456 -5.33 -15.40 -8.23
C THR A 456 -4.31 -16.25 -7.51
N LEU A 457 -3.27 -15.61 -6.98
CA LEU A 457 -2.32 -16.20 -6.01
C LEU A 457 -1.67 -17.46 -6.60
N ASN A 458 -1.26 -17.32 -7.86
CA ASN A 458 -0.74 -18.34 -8.78
C ASN A 458 -1.66 -19.53 -9.14
N GLN A 459 -2.91 -19.58 -8.65
CA GLN A 459 -3.82 -20.71 -8.89
C GLN A 459 -4.31 -20.82 -10.35
N LEU A 460 -4.37 -19.71 -11.12
CA LEU A 460 -5.11 -19.66 -12.39
C LEU A 460 -4.28 -19.24 -13.61
N THR A 461 -4.71 -19.66 -14.80
CA THR A 461 -4.25 -19.05 -16.06
C THR A 461 -5.00 -17.75 -16.35
N ARG A 462 -4.37 -16.87 -17.13
CA ARG A 462 -4.95 -15.63 -17.64
C ARG A 462 -6.33 -15.83 -18.28
N GLU A 463 -6.46 -16.84 -19.13
CA GLU A 463 -7.69 -17.13 -19.88
C GLU A 463 -8.82 -17.59 -18.96
N TYR A 464 -8.49 -18.29 -17.87
CA TYR A 464 -9.46 -18.69 -16.87
C TYR A 464 -9.90 -17.50 -16.01
N PHE A 465 -8.97 -16.66 -15.53
CA PHE A 465 -9.29 -15.45 -14.77
C PHE A 465 -10.17 -14.46 -15.57
N VAL A 466 -9.82 -14.20 -16.83
CA VAL A 466 -10.65 -13.37 -17.74
C VAL A 466 -12.07 -13.97 -17.89
N ARG A 467 -12.19 -15.31 -17.94
CA ARG A 467 -13.49 -15.98 -18.01
C ARG A 467 -14.29 -15.89 -16.70
N LEU A 468 -13.65 -15.98 -15.54
CA LEU A 468 -14.31 -15.81 -14.24
C LEU A 468 -14.87 -14.39 -14.08
N ILE A 469 -14.12 -13.36 -14.48
CA ILE A 469 -14.58 -11.97 -14.38
C ILE A 469 -15.68 -11.66 -15.40
N ASN A 470 -15.47 -11.97 -16.69
CA ASN A 470 -16.40 -11.56 -17.74
C ASN A 470 -17.63 -12.50 -17.82
N SER A 471 -17.53 -13.75 -17.35
CA SER A 471 -18.54 -14.81 -17.51
C SER A 471 -18.74 -15.70 -16.26
N PRO A 472 -18.88 -15.13 -15.04
CA PRO A 472 -18.94 -15.90 -13.78
C PRO A 472 -20.12 -16.88 -13.71
N GLU A 473 -21.23 -16.59 -14.41
CA GLU A 473 -22.43 -17.45 -14.42
C GLU A 473 -22.19 -18.87 -14.97
N PHE A 474 -21.11 -19.09 -15.73
CA PHE A 474 -20.71 -20.43 -16.21
C PHE A 474 -19.95 -21.23 -15.15
N GLU A 475 -19.31 -20.55 -14.19
CA GLU A 475 -18.39 -21.15 -13.21
C GLU A 475 -19.05 -21.30 -11.82
N ILE A 476 -20.13 -20.57 -11.52
CA ILE A 476 -20.94 -20.79 -10.30
C ILE A 476 -21.46 -22.22 -10.17
N ASN A 477 -21.89 -22.83 -11.27
CA ASN A 477 -22.48 -24.17 -11.22
C ASN A 477 -21.44 -25.28 -10.95
N SER A 478 -20.18 -25.05 -11.31
CA SER A 478 -19.06 -25.94 -11.00
C SER A 478 -18.45 -25.66 -9.62
N LEU A 479 -18.35 -24.38 -9.21
CA LEU A 479 -17.61 -24.00 -8.00
C LEU A 479 -18.48 -23.83 -6.75
N ILE A 480 -19.75 -23.42 -6.88
CA ILE A 480 -20.65 -23.10 -5.74
C ILE A 480 -21.73 -24.17 -5.56
N ASN A 481 -22.38 -24.60 -6.65
CA ASN A 481 -23.52 -25.52 -6.58
C ASN A 481 -23.14 -27.02 -6.49
N ASN A 482 -21.85 -27.34 -6.60
CA ASN A 482 -21.28 -28.66 -6.30
C ASN A 482 -20.07 -28.44 -5.36
N PRO A 483 -20.31 -28.22 -4.05
CA PRO A 483 -19.29 -27.72 -3.12
C PRO A 483 -18.25 -28.77 -2.70
#